data_AF-A0A7J6PHT1-F1
#
_entry.id   AF-A0A7J6PHT1-F1
#
_cell.length_a   1.000
_cell.length_b   1.000
_cell.length_c   1.000
_cell.angle_alpha   90.00
_cell.angle_beta   90.00
_cell.angle_gamma   90.00
#
_symmetry.space_group_name_H-M   'P 1'
#
loop_
_entity.id
_entity.type
_entity.pdbx_description
1 polymer ?
#
loop_
_entity_poly.entity_id
_entity_poly.type
_entity_poly.pdbx_seq_one_letter_code
_entity_poly.pdbx_strand_id
1 'polypeptide(L)'
;MIRTLPHLINGTLTNGPLYFICRNVGGSYAPGPTGAWVGLFIFSKYFELIDTAFLVLRKKNVNFLHWFHHATVLLYCWHAGAYEQPTGIFFATMNYMVHSIMYFYYFLSSVGHKPKWGLTVTILQITQMLIGMFVVAVHYYSLRTVPRCDGATEDLLAAFLMYTAYLVLFAQFFVGRYVKGGNRKAKKE
;
A
#
# COMPACT_ATOMS: atom_id res chain seq x y z
N MET A 1 11.07 5.89 0.69
CA MET A 1 11.75 4.69 1.26
C MET A 1 13.03 5.02 2.04
N ILE A 2 14.00 5.77 1.48
CA ILE A 2 15.34 5.96 2.05
C ILE A 2 15.35 6.49 3.49
N ARG A 3 14.37 7.31 3.88
CA ARG A 3 14.24 7.81 5.26
C ARG A 3 13.16 7.08 6.07
N THR A 4 12.07 6.65 5.43
CA THR A 4 10.94 6.02 6.14
C THR A 4 11.29 4.64 6.68
N LEU A 5 11.98 3.80 5.89
CA LEU A 5 12.31 2.44 6.30
C LEU A 5 13.35 2.41 7.44
N PRO A 6 14.48 3.13 7.39
CA PRO A 6 15.43 3.14 8.50
C PRO A 6 14.85 3.73 9.78
N HIS A 7 14.01 4.77 9.66
CA HIS A 7 13.31 5.36 10.82
C HIS A 7 12.35 4.37 11.45
N LEU A 8 11.57 3.65 10.63
CA LEU A 8 10.64 2.63 11.09
C LEU A 8 11.38 1.50 11.83
N ILE A 9 12.47 0.99 11.26
CA ILE A 9 13.27 -0.09 11.86
C ILE A 9 13.91 0.40 13.16
N ASN A 10 14.66 1.51 13.12
CA ASN A 10 15.37 2.01 14.29
C ASN A 10 14.41 2.38 15.42
N GLY A 11 13.31 3.07 15.12
CA GLY A 11 12.31 3.44 16.12
C GLY A 11 11.62 2.22 16.74
N THR A 12 11.33 1.19 15.94
CA THR A 12 10.74 -0.07 16.43
C THR A 12 11.71 -0.86 17.31
N LEU A 13 12.99 -0.92 16.94
CA LEU A 13 14.01 -1.64 17.72
C LEU A 13 14.34 -0.92 19.04
N THR A 14 14.34 0.41 19.04
CA THR A 14 14.73 1.21 20.21
C THR A 14 13.58 1.43 21.19
N ASN A 15 12.36 1.65 20.71
CA ASN A 15 11.21 2.01 21.55
C ASN A 15 10.14 0.91 21.62
N GLY A 16 10.32 -0.19 20.89
CA GLY A 16 9.41 -1.32 20.83
C GLY A 16 8.38 -1.28 19.69
N PRO A 17 7.65 -2.38 19.46
CA PRO A 17 6.76 -2.57 18.31
C PRO A 17 5.55 -1.65 18.27
N LEU A 18 5.10 -1.16 19.43
CA LEU A 18 3.93 -0.28 19.53
C LEU A 18 4.27 1.19 19.29
N TYR A 19 5.55 1.54 19.13
CA TYR A 19 5.98 2.93 19.00
C TYR A 19 5.29 3.67 17.86
N PHE A 20 5.33 3.12 16.65
CA PHE A 20 4.67 3.71 15.47
C PHE A 20 3.19 3.32 15.33
N ILE A 21 2.64 2.61 16.31
CA ILE A 21 1.23 2.20 16.34
C ILE A 21 0.46 3.13 17.28
N CYS A 22 0.97 3.38 18.48
CA CYS A 22 0.26 4.13 19.51
C CYS A 22 0.79 5.55 19.74
N ARG A 23 2.01 5.88 19.30
CA ARG A 23 2.53 7.23 19.50
C ARG A 23 1.96 8.17 18.44
N ASN A 24 1.53 9.35 18.86
CA ASN A 24 1.04 10.38 17.96
C ASN A 24 2.03 10.72 16.84
N VAL A 25 1.50 11.18 15.71
CA VAL A 25 2.32 11.48 14.52
C VAL A 25 3.34 12.57 14.80
N GLY A 26 2.92 13.64 15.50
CA GLY A 26 3.80 14.73 15.95
C GLY A 26 4.98 14.29 16.82
N GLY A 27 4.83 13.22 17.62
CA GLY A 27 5.89 12.71 18.49
C GLY A 27 6.70 11.55 17.90
N SER A 28 6.26 10.97 16.77
CA SER A 28 6.83 9.73 16.22
C SER A 28 7.62 9.95 14.94
N TYR A 29 7.03 10.57 13.92
CA TYR A 29 7.66 10.73 12.62
C TYR A 29 7.33 12.03 11.87
N ALA A 30 6.35 12.83 12.31
CA ALA A 30 6.04 14.09 11.63
C ALA A 30 7.20 15.09 11.63
N PRO A 31 7.95 15.28 12.73
CA PRO A 31 9.05 16.23 12.74
C PRO A 31 10.21 15.73 11.87
N GLY A 32 10.62 16.58 10.92
CA GLY A 32 11.83 16.36 10.12
C GLY A 32 11.61 15.54 8.85
N PRO A 33 12.68 14.90 8.33
CA PRO A 33 12.66 14.34 6.98
C PRO A 33 11.61 13.24 6.80
N THR A 34 11.40 12.38 7.80
CA THR A 34 10.48 11.24 7.70
C THR A 34 9.04 11.70 7.45
N GLY A 35 8.58 12.73 8.17
CA GLY A 35 7.26 13.32 7.97
C GLY A 35 7.11 13.92 6.58
N ALA A 36 8.14 14.61 6.09
CA ALA A 36 8.14 15.11 4.71
C ALA A 36 8.02 13.98 3.67
N TRP A 37 8.69 12.84 3.88
CA TRP A 37 8.55 11.68 2.99
C TRP A 37 7.17 11.03 3.05
N VAL A 38 6.53 10.99 4.23
CA VAL A 38 5.14 10.53 4.35
C VAL A 38 4.16 11.53 3.72
N GLY A 39 4.43 12.83 3.81
CA GLY A 39 3.68 13.86 3.08
C GLY A 39 3.80 13.67 1.57
N LEU A 40 5.02 13.50 1.05
CA LEU A 40 5.26 13.21 -0.37
C LEU A 40 4.59 11.92 -0.83
N PHE A 41 4.45 10.92 0.05
CA PHE A 41 3.71 9.70 -0.23
C PHE A 41 2.22 9.98 -0.47
N ILE A 42 1.60 10.83 0.35
CA ILE A 42 0.20 11.23 0.17
C ILE A 42 0.05 11.99 -1.15
N PHE A 43 0.96 12.93 -1.44
CA PHE A 43 0.96 13.67 -2.70
C PHE A 43 1.21 12.79 -3.93
N SER A 44 1.98 11.70 -3.80
CA SER A 44 2.26 10.80 -4.94
C SER A 44 0.98 10.16 -5.49
N LYS A 45 -0.08 10.03 -4.69
CA LYS A 45 -1.36 9.44 -5.14
C LYS A 45 -2.04 10.25 -6.23
N TYR A 46 -1.86 11.57 -6.24
CA TYR A 46 -2.31 12.41 -7.36
C TYR A 46 -1.51 12.14 -8.63
N PHE A 47 -0.19 11.96 -8.51
CA PHE A 47 0.66 11.63 -9.66
C PHE A 47 0.41 10.22 -10.20
N GLU A 48 0.01 9.28 -9.36
CA GLU A 48 -0.37 7.92 -9.78
C GLU A 48 -1.63 7.92 -10.67
N LEU A 49 -2.49 8.95 -10.60
CA LEU A 49 -3.62 9.10 -11.54
C LEU A 49 -3.16 9.35 -12.99
N ILE A 50 -1.92 9.79 -13.19
CA ILE A 50 -1.34 9.97 -14.52
C ILE A 50 -1.26 8.61 -15.24
N ASP A 51 -1.09 7.49 -14.52
CA ASP A 51 -1.14 6.15 -15.11
C ASP A 51 -2.51 5.87 -15.74
N THR A 52 -3.58 6.23 -15.03
CA THR A 52 -4.95 6.13 -15.54
C THR A 52 -5.15 7.06 -16.74
N ALA A 53 -4.64 8.30 -16.67
CA ALA A 53 -4.70 9.24 -17.78
C ALA A 53 -4.01 8.69 -19.04
N PHE A 54 -2.81 8.10 -18.91
CA PHE A 54 -2.12 7.47 -20.04
C PHE A 54 -2.90 6.30 -20.64
N LEU A 55 -3.56 5.47 -19.83
CA LEU A 55 -4.40 4.38 -20.34
C LEU A 55 -5.59 4.90 -21.14
N VAL A 56 -6.27 5.92 -20.62
CA VAL A 56 -7.39 6.59 -21.28
C VAL A 56 -6.96 7.26 -22.59
N LEU A 57 -5.83 7.99 -22.58
CA LEU A 57 -5.27 8.63 -23.77
C LEU A 57 -4.87 7.60 -24.85
N ARG A 58 -4.40 6.42 -24.45
CA ARG A 58 -4.11 5.30 -25.36
C ARG A 58 -5.36 4.50 -25.77
N LYS A 59 -6.56 4.98 -25.42
CA LYS A 59 -7.86 4.31 -25.67
C LYS A 59 -7.90 2.87 -25.15
N LYS A 60 -7.18 2.58 -24.06
CA LYS A 60 -7.23 1.28 -23.39
C LYS A 60 -8.30 1.30 -22.32
N ASN A 61 -9.08 0.21 -22.24
CA ASN A 61 -10.06 0.05 -21.17
C ASN A 61 -9.34 -0.03 -19.82
N VAL A 62 -9.67 0.89 -18.92
CA VAL A 62 -9.21 0.88 -17.54
C VAL A 62 -10.02 -0.19 -16.80
N ASN A 63 -9.34 -1.22 -16.28
CA ASN A 63 -10.03 -2.28 -15.56
C ASN A 63 -10.57 -1.78 -14.21
N PHE A 64 -11.59 -2.46 -13.67
CA PHE A 64 -12.22 -2.09 -12.41
C PHE A 64 -11.22 -1.98 -11.25
N LEU A 65 -10.34 -2.99 -11.12
CA LEU A 65 -9.31 -3.02 -10.07
C LEU A 65 -8.45 -1.76 -10.06
N HIS A 66 -8.02 -1.28 -11.22
CA HIS A 66 -7.12 -0.13 -11.34
C HIS A 66 -7.79 1.16 -10.92
N TRP A 67 -8.90 1.55 -11.56
CA TRP A 67 -9.53 2.84 -11.24
C TRP A 67 -10.11 2.86 -9.83
N PHE A 68 -10.70 1.75 -9.37
CA PHE A 68 -11.22 1.63 -8.01
C PHE A 68 -10.09 1.84 -7.00
N HIS A 69 -8.98 1.10 -7.15
CA HIS A 69 -7.80 1.24 -6.28
C HIS A 69 -7.24 2.66 -6.25
N HIS A 70 -7.00 3.28 -7.42
CA HIS A 70 -6.40 4.62 -7.48
C HIS A 70 -7.32 5.69 -6.89
N ALA A 71 -8.64 5.57 -7.06
CA ALA A 71 -9.59 6.49 -6.44
C ALA A 71 -9.65 6.32 -4.91
N THR A 72 -9.79 5.08 -4.43
CA THR A 72 -9.96 4.83 -2.98
C THR A 72 -8.68 5.06 -2.19
N VAL A 73 -7.50 4.72 -2.73
CA VAL A 73 -6.22 4.97 -2.04
C VAL A 73 -5.92 6.47 -1.93
N LEU A 74 -6.29 7.27 -2.93
CA LEU A 74 -6.11 8.72 -2.89
C LEU A 74 -6.99 9.34 -1.79
N LEU A 75 -8.27 9.00 -1.77
CA LEU A 75 -9.21 9.49 -0.74
C LEU A 75 -8.77 9.07 0.66
N TYR A 76 -8.40 7.80 0.83
CA TYR A 76 -7.93 7.27 2.11
C TYR A 76 -6.64 7.94 2.58
N CYS A 77 -5.62 8.08 1.72
CA CYS A 77 -4.36 8.71 2.11
C CYS A 77 -4.53 10.18 2.50
N TRP A 78 -5.43 10.91 1.82
CA TRP A 78 -5.75 12.28 2.20
C TRP A 78 -6.45 12.36 3.56
N HIS A 79 -7.45 11.50 3.76
CA HIS A 79 -8.19 11.41 5.02
C HIS A 79 -7.25 11.05 6.18
N ALA A 80 -6.50 9.95 6.07
CA ALA A 80 -5.58 9.49 7.11
C ALA A 80 -4.45 10.50 7.42
N GLY A 81 -4.04 11.30 6.42
CA GLY A 81 -3.11 12.40 6.61
C GLY A 81 -3.72 13.54 7.44
N ALA A 82 -4.97 13.90 7.18
CA ALA A 82 -5.68 14.97 7.89
C ALA A 82 -5.98 14.60 9.36
N TYR A 83 -6.22 13.32 9.65
CA TYR A 83 -6.44 12.81 11.00
C TYR A 83 -5.16 12.35 11.70
N GLU A 84 -4.00 12.60 11.09
CA GLU A 84 -2.68 12.27 11.66
C GLU A 84 -2.61 10.82 12.18
N GLN A 85 -2.95 9.86 11.33
CA GLN A 85 -2.97 8.45 11.72
C GLN A 85 -1.54 7.90 12.02
N PRO A 86 -1.23 7.43 13.25
CA PRO A 86 0.11 6.93 13.61
C PRO A 86 0.66 5.84 12.69
N THR A 87 -0.20 4.89 12.28
CA THR A 87 0.22 3.77 11.42
C THR A 87 0.56 4.17 9.98
N GLY A 88 0.33 5.43 9.59
CA GLY A 88 0.61 5.95 8.25
C GLY A 88 2.03 5.67 7.73
N ILE A 89 3.04 5.68 8.61
CA ILE A 89 4.43 5.36 8.25
C ILE A 89 4.63 3.90 7.79
N PHE A 90 3.91 2.94 8.38
CA PHE A 90 3.95 1.54 7.93
C PHE A 90 3.40 1.43 6.52
N PHE A 91 2.22 2.04 6.29
CA PHE A 91 1.56 2.07 4.99
C PHE A 91 2.41 2.71 3.91
N ALA A 92 2.98 3.89 4.19
CA ALA A 92 3.87 4.59 3.27
C ALA A 92 5.12 3.76 2.96
N THR A 93 5.74 3.16 3.97
CA THR A 93 6.99 2.40 3.81
C THR A 93 6.80 1.14 2.98
N MET A 94 5.79 0.33 3.28
CA MET A 94 5.53 -0.89 2.51
C MET A 94 5.08 -0.57 1.08
N ASN A 95 4.25 0.46 0.93
CA ASN A 95 3.77 0.87 -0.39
C ASN A 95 4.93 1.36 -1.27
N TYR A 96 5.85 2.16 -0.73
CA TYR A 96 7.05 2.55 -1.46
C TYR A 96 7.88 1.35 -1.92
N MET A 97 8.10 0.37 -1.03
CA MET A 97 8.87 -0.82 -1.37
C MET A 97 8.22 -1.62 -2.51
N VAL A 98 6.93 -1.92 -2.39
CA VAL A 98 6.22 -2.73 -3.38
C VAL A 98 6.01 -1.97 -4.69
N HIS A 99 5.66 -0.68 -4.64
CA HIS A 99 5.50 0.14 -5.85
C HIS A 99 6.82 0.36 -6.58
N SER A 100 7.95 0.53 -5.89
CA SER A 100 9.25 0.60 -6.57
C SER A 100 9.52 -0.65 -7.40
N ILE A 101 9.22 -1.84 -6.87
CA ILE A 101 9.38 -3.12 -7.60
C ILE A 101 8.37 -3.23 -8.76
N MET A 102 7.11 -2.85 -8.52
CA MET A 102 6.06 -2.93 -9.54
C MET A 102 6.28 -1.95 -10.71
N TYR A 103 6.63 -0.70 -10.43
CA TYR A 103 6.95 0.26 -11.49
C TYR A 103 8.20 -0.14 -12.26
N PHE A 104 9.21 -0.71 -11.59
CA PHE A 104 10.37 -1.26 -12.28
C PHE A 104 9.99 -2.42 -13.23
N TYR A 105 9.08 -3.30 -12.82
CA TYR A 105 8.52 -4.34 -13.68
C TYR A 105 7.82 -3.77 -14.93
N TYR A 106 7.01 -2.73 -14.76
CA TYR A 106 6.33 -2.06 -15.87
C TYR A 106 7.28 -1.30 -16.79
N PHE A 107 8.30 -0.65 -16.22
CA PHE A 107 9.35 -0.01 -16.99
C PHE A 107 10.05 -1.01 -17.91
N LEU A 108 10.53 -2.14 -17.39
CA LEU A 108 11.15 -3.19 -18.20
C LEU A 108 10.21 -3.69 -19.30
N SER A 109 8.95 -3.95 -18.94
CA SER A 109 7.92 -4.38 -19.88
C SER A 109 7.66 -3.37 -21.00
N SER A 110 7.83 -2.07 -20.72
CA SER A 110 7.64 -0.99 -21.69
C SER A 110 8.82 -0.83 -22.66
N VAL A 111 10.05 -1.14 -22.23
CA VAL A 111 11.26 -1.11 -23.07
C VAL A 111 11.51 -2.43 -23.82
N GLY A 112 10.48 -3.27 -23.97
CA GLY A 112 10.52 -4.51 -24.74
C GLY A 112 11.02 -5.75 -23.96
N HIS A 113 11.52 -5.58 -22.74
CA HIS A 113 11.95 -6.69 -21.88
C HIS A 113 10.78 -7.23 -21.08
N LYS A 114 10.24 -8.41 -21.42
CA LYS A 114 9.10 -9.01 -20.71
C LYS A 114 9.58 -9.90 -19.56
N PRO A 115 9.63 -9.42 -18.31
CA PRO A 115 10.23 -10.19 -17.22
C PRO A 115 9.28 -11.32 -16.81
N LYS A 116 9.80 -12.53 -16.59
CA LYS A 116 9.00 -13.70 -16.21
C LYS A 116 8.52 -13.67 -14.75
N TRP A 117 9.04 -12.74 -13.94
CA TRP A 117 8.75 -12.61 -12.50
C TRP A 117 7.51 -11.76 -12.18
N GLY A 118 6.58 -11.59 -13.12
CA GLY A 118 5.31 -10.89 -12.84
C GLY A 118 4.43 -11.57 -11.78
N LEU A 119 4.59 -12.90 -11.60
CA LEU A 119 3.96 -13.63 -10.49
C LEU A 119 4.47 -13.13 -9.14
N THR A 120 5.79 -12.93 -9.01
CA THR A 120 6.42 -12.41 -7.78
C THR A 120 5.89 -11.03 -7.42
N VAL A 121 5.67 -10.15 -8.40
CA VAL A 121 5.07 -8.83 -8.17
C VAL A 121 3.66 -8.96 -7.59
N THR A 122 2.85 -9.85 -8.16
CA THR A 122 1.47 -10.07 -7.69
C THR A 122 1.45 -10.65 -6.27
N ILE A 123 2.36 -11.59 -5.97
CA ILE A 123 2.50 -12.15 -4.62
C ILE A 123 2.93 -11.07 -3.62
N LEU A 124 3.90 -10.23 -3.96
CA LEU A 124 4.33 -9.12 -3.11
C LEU A 124 3.19 -8.15 -2.80
N GLN A 125 2.34 -7.85 -3.79
CA GLN A 125 1.15 -7.00 -3.61
C GLN A 125 0.12 -7.65 -2.69
N ILE A 126 -0.16 -8.95 -2.84
CA ILE A 126 -1.09 -9.68 -1.95
C ILE A 126 -0.53 -9.71 -0.52
N THR A 127 0.75 -10.01 -0.35
CA THR A 127 1.43 -10.01 0.95
C THR A 127 1.37 -8.63 1.61
N GLN A 128 1.53 -7.54 0.85
CA GLN A 128 1.35 -6.18 1.36
C GLN A 128 -0.05 -6.00 1.98
N MET A 129 -1.09 -6.56 1.36
CA MET A 129 -2.45 -6.40 1.87
C MET A 129 -2.66 -7.17 3.18
N LEU A 130 -2.09 -8.37 3.28
CA LEU A 130 -2.12 -9.18 4.51
C LEU A 130 -1.37 -8.49 5.66
N ILE A 131 -0.18 -7.96 5.39
CA ILE A 131 0.60 -7.21 6.38
C ILE A 131 -0.14 -5.93 6.79
N GLY A 132 -0.75 -5.22 5.84
CA GLY A 132 -1.56 -4.03 6.12
C GLY A 132 -2.72 -4.33 7.06
N MET A 133 -3.50 -5.39 6.79
CA MET A 133 -4.58 -5.80 7.69
C MET A 133 -4.09 -6.20 9.08
N PHE A 134 -2.94 -6.87 9.17
CA PHE A 134 -2.33 -7.19 10.45
C PHE A 134 -1.97 -5.94 11.25
N VAL A 135 -1.37 -4.93 10.62
CA VAL A 135 -1.06 -3.64 11.27
C VAL A 135 -2.34 -2.95 11.77
N VAL A 136 -3.41 -2.93 10.97
CA VAL A 136 -4.71 -2.37 11.37
C VAL A 136 -5.29 -3.12 12.58
N ALA A 137 -5.26 -4.45 12.56
CA ALA A 137 -5.79 -5.27 13.65
C ALA A 137 -5.01 -5.06 14.96
N VAL A 138 -3.68 -4.99 14.89
CA VAL A 138 -2.85 -4.68 16.05
C VAL A 138 -3.16 -3.30 16.59
N HIS A 139 -3.27 -2.27 15.72
CA HIS A 139 -3.60 -0.92 16.16
C HIS A 139 -4.97 -0.85 16.82
N TYR A 140 -5.99 -1.45 16.20
CA TYR A 140 -7.33 -1.51 16.76
C TYR A 140 -7.35 -2.17 18.15
N TYR A 141 -6.62 -3.28 18.32
CA TYR A 141 -6.46 -3.94 19.61
C TYR A 141 -5.71 -3.06 20.63
N SER A 142 -4.64 -2.39 20.20
CA SER A 142 -3.85 -1.50 21.06
C SER A 142 -4.63 -0.26 21.53
N LEU A 143 -5.52 0.29 20.70
CA LEU A 143 -6.41 1.39 21.12
C LEU A 143 -7.30 1.03 22.32
N ARG A 144 -7.61 -0.25 22.50
CA ARG A 144 -8.46 -0.75 23.60
C ARG A 144 -7.69 -1.21 24.83
N THR A 145 -6.41 -1.55 24.67
CA THR A 145 -5.63 -2.25 25.70
C THR A 145 -4.44 -1.45 26.22
N VAL A 146 -3.94 -0.50 25.43
CA VAL A 146 -2.77 0.32 25.77
C VAL A 146 -3.24 1.71 26.21
N PRO A 147 -2.92 2.15 27.43
CA PRO A 147 -3.24 3.49 27.89
C PRO A 147 -2.60 4.55 26.98
N ARG A 148 -3.37 5.58 26.62
CA ARG A 148 -2.91 6.72 25.78
C ARG A 148 -2.38 6.31 24.40
N CYS A 149 -2.96 5.28 23.80
CA CYS A 149 -2.71 4.95 22.39
C CYS A 149 -3.47 5.93 21.48
N ASP A 150 -2.75 6.59 20.58
CA ASP A 150 -3.31 7.56 19.63
C ASP A 150 -3.82 6.88 18.35
N GLY A 151 -4.78 7.51 17.68
CA GLY A 151 -5.33 7.05 16.40
C GLY A 151 -6.85 7.15 16.29
N ALA A 152 -7.34 7.44 15.08
CA ALA A 152 -8.77 7.51 14.79
C ALA A 152 -9.35 6.13 14.44
N THR A 153 -10.43 5.72 15.12
CA THR A 153 -11.08 4.42 14.87
C THR A 153 -11.74 4.36 13.49
N GLU A 154 -12.30 5.49 13.03
CA GLU A 154 -12.94 5.59 11.70
C GLU A 154 -11.94 5.35 10.56
N ASP A 155 -10.73 5.90 10.68
CA ASP A 155 -9.64 5.64 9.75
C ASP A 155 -9.25 4.16 9.73
N LEU A 156 -9.17 3.52 10.90
CA LEU A 156 -8.82 2.09 10.98
C LEU A 156 -9.90 1.21 10.34
N LEU A 157 -11.18 1.57 10.53
CA LEU A 157 -12.28 0.90 9.84
C LEU A 157 -12.19 1.09 8.32
N ALA A 158 -11.95 2.32 7.86
CA ALA A 158 -11.76 2.62 6.45
C ALA A 158 -10.56 1.83 5.87
N ALA A 159 -9.45 1.77 6.61
CA ALA A 159 -8.27 0.99 6.25
C ALA A 159 -8.61 -0.50 6.11
N PHE A 160 -9.29 -1.07 7.10
CA PHE A 160 -9.67 -2.49 7.10
C PHE A 160 -10.56 -2.84 5.90
N LEU A 161 -11.59 -2.02 5.63
CA LEU A 161 -12.49 -2.22 4.50
C LEU A 161 -11.77 -2.10 3.16
N MET A 162 -10.93 -1.07 3.01
CA MET A 162 -10.13 -0.84 1.81
C MET A 162 -9.17 -2.02 1.54
N TYR A 163 -8.41 -2.44 2.55
CA TYR A 163 -7.46 -3.55 2.42
C TYR A 163 -8.16 -4.88 2.13
N THR A 164 -9.32 -5.13 2.72
CA THR A 164 -10.15 -6.30 2.43
C THR A 164 -10.63 -6.30 0.97
N ALA A 165 -11.14 -5.16 0.49
CA ALA A 165 -11.56 -5.02 -0.90
C ALA A 165 -10.40 -5.27 -1.88
N TYR A 166 -9.22 -4.72 -1.59
CA TYR A 166 -8.02 -4.94 -2.42
C TYR A 166 -7.58 -6.40 -2.40
N LEU A 167 -7.56 -7.05 -1.24
CA LEU A 167 -7.19 -8.47 -1.15
C LEU A 167 -8.10 -9.33 -2.02
N VAL A 168 -9.42 -9.11 -1.97
CA VAL A 168 -10.39 -9.84 -2.82
C VAL A 168 -10.11 -9.59 -4.29
N LEU A 169 -9.93 -8.34 -4.72
CA LEU A 169 -9.70 -8.01 -6.13
C LEU A 169 -8.37 -8.57 -6.65
N PHE A 170 -7.29 -8.51 -5.85
CA PHE A 170 -6.01 -9.09 -6.19
C PHE A 170 -6.03 -10.62 -6.19
N ALA A 171 -6.78 -11.25 -5.29
CA ALA A 171 -7.00 -12.70 -5.31
C ALA A 171 -7.77 -13.12 -6.58
N GLN A 172 -8.81 -12.39 -6.96
CA GLN A 172 -9.54 -12.63 -8.21
C GLN A 172 -8.63 -12.47 -9.44
N PHE A 173 -7.80 -11.42 -9.45
CA PHE A 173 -6.80 -11.21 -10.50
C PHE A 173 -5.79 -12.37 -10.57
N PHE A 174 -5.28 -12.82 -9.42
CA PHE A 174 -4.34 -13.93 -9.32
C PHE A 174 -4.94 -15.23 -9.86
N VAL A 175 -6.14 -15.60 -9.41
CA VAL A 175 -6.85 -16.80 -9.87
C VAL A 175 -7.14 -16.73 -11.36
N GLY A 176 -7.63 -15.59 -11.85
CA GLY A 176 -7.93 -15.39 -13.26
C GLY A 176 -6.69 -15.52 -14.15
N ARG A 177 -5.57 -14.91 -13.74
CA ARG A 177 -4.35 -14.84 -14.54
C ARG A 177 -3.48 -16.09 -14.45
N TYR A 178 -3.24 -16.61 -13.25
CA TYR A 178 -2.22 -17.64 -13.03
C TYR A 178 -2.82 -19.04 -12.89
N VAL A 179 -3.98 -19.18 -12.25
CA VAL A 179 -4.63 -20.50 -12.08
C VAL A 179 -5.43 -20.86 -13.33
N LYS A 180 -6.43 -20.03 -13.69
CA LYS A 180 -7.29 -20.28 -14.86
C LYS A 180 -6.57 -20.00 -16.18
N GLY A 181 -5.75 -18.96 -16.23
CA GLY A 181 -4.94 -18.62 -17.41
C GLY A 181 -3.80 -19.61 -17.70
N GLY A 182 -3.18 -20.17 -16.66
CA GLY A 182 -2.18 -21.24 -16.78
C GLY A 182 -2.77 -22.50 -17.41
N ASN A 183 -3.95 -22.92 -16.95
CA ASN A 183 -4.66 -24.08 -17.51
C ASN A 183 -5.05 -23.90 -18.98
N ARG A 184 -5.30 -22.66 -19.45
CA ARG A 184 -5.57 -22.39 -20.87
C ARG A 184 -4.33 -22.46 -21.77
N LYS A 185 -3.14 -22.19 -21.23
CA LYS A 185 -1.87 -22.37 -21.94
C LYS A 185 -1.46 -23.85 -21.99
N ALA A 186 -1.57 -24.56 -20.87
CA ALA A 186 -1.24 -25.98 -20.78
C ALA A 186 -2.17 -26.90 -21.61
N LYS A 187 -3.38 -26.45 -21.96
CA LYS A 187 -4.32 -27.18 -22.84
C LYS A 187 -4.13 -26.86 -24.33
N LYS A 188 -3.23 -25.94 -24.68
CA LYS A 188 -2.90 -25.54 -26.06
C LYS A 188 -1.52 -26.00 -26.52
N GLU A 189 -0.71 -26.54 -25.61
CA GLU A 189 0.50 -27.33 -25.88
C GLU A 189 0.11 -28.81 -25.91
#